data_AF-A0A8K0D2A8-F1
#
_entry.id   AF-A0A8K0D2A8-F1
#
_cell.length_a   1.000
_cell.length_b   1.000
_cell.length_c   1.000
_cell.angle_alpha   90.00
_cell.angle_beta   90.00
_cell.angle_gamma   90.00
#
_symmetry.space_group_name_H-M   'P 1'
#
loop_
_entity.id
_entity.type
_entity.pdbx_description
1 polymer ?
#
loop_
_entity_poly.entity_id
_entity_poly.type
_entity_poly.pdbx_seq_one_letter_code
_entity_poly.pdbx_strand_id
1 'polypeptide(L)'
;MREAVESEGIKWHFNPPAAPNFGELWEAGVQSVRAHLIRVVGAQVLTFEEFYTVLVQVESALNSRSLYPMSSDPHDISALTSGQQYYSLLSSTISWSGRTVNNDTPRPSRTAEINNLRISNVM
;
A
#
# COMPACT_ATOMS: atom_id res chain seq x y z
N MET A 1 -21.14 -3.70 -7.17
CA MET A 1 -20.03 -2.94 -6.55
C MET A 1 -20.45 -2.31 -5.24
N ARG A 2 -21.50 -1.47 -5.17
CA ARG A 2 -22.00 -0.91 -3.90
C ARG A 2 -22.38 -1.99 -2.87
N GLU A 3 -23.14 -3.00 -3.28
CA GLU A 3 -23.53 -4.11 -2.39
C GLU A 3 -22.31 -4.87 -1.80
N ALA A 4 -21.24 -5.03 -2.58
CA ALA A 4 -20.03 -5.74 -2.14
C ALA A 4 -19.14 -4.90 -1.20
N VAL A 5 -19.19 -3.57 -1.27
CA VAL A 5 -18.45 -2.70 -0.33
C VAL A 5 -19.27 -2.42 0.93
N GLU A 6 -20.59 -2.44 0.83
CA GLU A 6 -21.49 -2.31 1.98
C GLU A 6 -21.42 -3.51 2.93
N SER A 7 -21.25 -4.74 2.40
CA SER A 7 -21.03 -5.92 3.24
C SER A 7 -19.75 -5.84 4.07
N GLU A 8 -18.75 -5.09 3.60
CA GLU A 8 -17.48 -4.83 4.29
C GLU A 8 -17.54 -3.59 5.19
N GLY A 9 -18.71 -2.94 5.30
CA GLY A 9 -18.87 -1.69 6.07
C GLY A 9 -18.17 -0.48 5.45
N ILE A 10 -17.78 -0.54 4.17
CA ILE A 10 -17.07 0.54 3.47
C ILE A 10 -18.08 1.50 2.86
N LYS A 11 -18.01 2.77 3.28
CA LYS A 11 -18.85 3.84 2.73
C LYS A 11 -18.24 4.40 1.44
N TRP A 12 -18.89 4.13 0.31
CA TRP A 12 -18.46 4.62 -1.00
C TRP A 12 -18.91 6.06 -1.26
N HIS A 13 -18.00 6.91 -1.76
CA HIS A 13 -18.26 8.29 -2.12
C HIS A 13 -17.73 8.60 -3.53
N PHE A 14 -18.52 9.30 -4.36
CA PHE A 14 -18.07 9.82 -5.64
C PHE A 14 -17.44 11.20 -5.47
N ASN A 15 -16.47 11.53 -6.32
CA ASN A 15 -15.93 12.87 -6.38
C ASN A 15 -17.04 13.88 -6.75
N PRO A 16 -17.11 15.05 -6.09
CA PRO A 16 -18.07 16.07 -6.45
C PRO A 16 -17.87 16.51 -7.91
N PRO A 17 -18.93 16.67 -8.71
CA PRO A 17 -18.80 17.01 -10.13
C PRO A 17 -18.12 18.36 -10.38
N ALA A 18 -18.12 19.27 -9.39
CA ALA A 18 -17.48 20.58 -9.46
C ALA A 18 -16.09 20.64 -8.79
N ALA A 19 -15.54 19.51 -8.35
CA ALA A 19 -14.25 19.47 -7.63
C ALA A 19 -13.32 18.41 -8.25
N PRO A 20 -12.83 18.63 -9.49
CA PRO A 20 -11.96 17.68 -10.19
C PRO A 20 -10.64 17.43 -9.45
N ASN A 21 -10.18 18.41 -8.67
CA ASN A 21 -8.97 18.31 -7.86
C ASN A 21 -9.03 17.27 -6.72
N PHE A 22 -10.22 16.82 -6.31
CA PHE A 22 -10.34 15.75 -5.30
C PHE A 22 -9.73 14.42 -5.77
N GLY A 23 -9.47 14.30 -7.07
CA GLY A 23 -8.79 13.15 -7.65
C GLY A 23 -7.27 13.24 -7.76
N GLU A 24 -6.67 14.40 -7.49
CA GLU A 24 -5.28 14.66 -7.87
C GLU A 24 -4.28 13.67 -7.27
N LEU A 25 -4.50 13.20 -6.04
CA LEU A 25 -3.59 12.26 -5.40
C LEU A 25 -3.62 10.87 -6.05
N TRP A 26 -4.80 10.36 -6.40
CA TRP A 26 -4.89 9.05 -7.07
C TRP A 26 -4.40 9.16 -8.51
N GLU A 27 -4.66 10.27 -9.19
CA GLU A 27 -4.15 10.55 -10.54
C GLU A 27 -2.61 10.63 -10.55
N ALA A 28 -2.02 11.30 -9.55
CA ALA A 28 -0.57 11.35 -9.37
C ALA A 28 0.02 9.95 -9.10
N GLY A 29 -0.69 9.10 -8.36
CA GLY A 29 -0.34 7.70 -8.16
C GLY A 29 -0.33 6.90 -9.47
N VAL A 30 -1.41 6.99 -10.25
CA VAL A 30 -1.51 6.32 -11.57
C VAL A 30 -0.41 6.80 -12.52
N GLN A 31 -0.16 8.11 -12.56
CA GLN A 31 0.91 8.69 -13.38
C GLN A 31 2.29 8.20 -12.93
N SER A 32 2.52 8.05 -11.62
CA SER A 32 3.79 7.53 -11.08
C SER A 32 4.02 6.07 -11.48
N VAL A 33 3.00 5.22 -11.34
CA VAL A 33 3.07 3.80 -11.77
C VAL A 33 3.35 3.72 -13.28
N ARG A 34 2.59 4.45 -14.09
CA ARG A 34 2.77 4.49 -15.55
C ARG A 34 4.18 4.90 -15.94
N ALA A 35 4.74 5.93 -15.30
CA ALA A 35 6.09 6.40 -15.58
C ALA A 35 7.17 5.37 -15.22
N HIS A 36 6.98 4.56 -14.17
CA HIS A 36 7.91 3.47 -13.85
C HIS A 36 7.80 2.32 -14.84
N LEU A 37 6.57 1.93 -15.20
CA LEU A 37 6.34 0.86 -16.19
C LEU A 37 6.97 1.19 -17.54
N ILE A 38 6.79 2.42 -18.05
CA ILE A 38 7.39 2.85 -19.32
C ILE A 38 8.91 2.75 -19.28
N ARG A 39 9.54 3.11 -18.15
CA ARG A 39 11.01 3.08 -17.99
C ARG A 39 11.57 1.67 -17.84
N VAL A 40 10.88 0.81 -17.08
CA VAL A 40 11.36 -0.54 -16.74
C VAL A 40 11.08 -1.54 -17.86
N VAL A 41 9.89 -1.50 -18.45
CA VAL A 41 9.46 -2.46 -19.47
C VAL A 41 9.94 -2.05 -20.87
N GLY A 42 9.90 -0.76 -21.18
CA GLY A 42 10.23 -0.26 -22.51
C GLY A 42 9.34 -0.87 -23.60
N ALA A 43 9.95 -1.51 -24.60
CA ALA A 43 9.25 -2.14 -25.73
C ALA A 43 9.05 -3.66 -25.58
N GLN A 44 9.34 -4.22 -24.40
CA GLN A 44 9.25 -5.66 -24.16
C GLN A 44 7.79 -6.12 -24.05
N VAL A 45 7.49 -7.30 -24.60
CA VAL A 45 6.22 -7.99 -24.38
C VAL A 45 6.43 -8.98 -23.25
N LEU A 46 5.74 -8.76 -22.13
CA LEU A 46 5.88 -9.57 -20.92
C LEU A 46 4.77 -10.62 -20.84
N THR A 47 5.08 -11.77 -20.23
CA THR A 47 4.04 -12.70 -19.77
C THR A 47 3.30 -12.10 -18.57
N PHE A 48 2.21 -12.76 -18.15
CA PHE A 48 1.46 -12.33 -16.98
C PHE A 48 2.30 -12.34 -15.69
N GLU A 49 3.10 -13.38 -15.49
CA GLU A 49 3.95 -13.56 -14.31
C GLU A 49 5.07 -12.51 -14.26
N GLU A 50 5.66 -12.22 -15.41
CA GLU A 50 6.68 -11.17 -15.56
C GLU A 50 6.09 -9.79 -15.26
N PHE A 51 4.93 -9.48 -15.86
CA PHE A 51 4.24 -8.22 -15.62
C PHE A 51 3.83 -8.04 -14.16
N TYR A 52 3.28 -9.10 -13.53
CA TYR A 52 2.95 -9.09 -12.10
C TYR A 52 4.18 -8.81 -11.23
N THR A 53 5.31 -9.45 -11.55
CA THR A 53 6.56 -9.24 -10.82
C THR A 53 7.04 -7.79 -10.94
N VAL A 54 6.99 -7.21 -12.14
CA VAL A 54 7.32 -5.80 -12.37
C VAL A 54 6.40 -4.88 -11.58
N LEU A 55 5.09 -5.16 -11.56
CA LEU A 55 4.14 -4.37 -10.78
C LEU A 55 4.45 -4.37 -9.28
N VAL A 56 4.75 -5.54 -8.70
CA VAL A 56 5.14 -5.66 -7.28
C VAL A 56 6.42 -4.86 -6.99
N GLN A 57 7.38 -4.86 -7.91
CA GLN A 57 8.60 -4.07 -7.77
C GLN A 57 8.32 -2.56 -7.83
N VAL A 58 7.46 -2.12 -8.76
CA VAL A 58 7.03 -0.71 -8.86
C VAL A 58 6.29 -0.28 -7.60
N GLU A 59 5.38 -1.10 -7.08
CA GLU A 59 4.68 -0.85 -5.82
C GLU A 59 5.68 -0.70 -4.66
N SER A 60 6.64 -1.62 -4.54
CA SER A 60 7.68 -1.55 -3.51
C SER A 60 8.51 -0.28 -3.60
N ALA A 61 8.87 0.16 -4.81
CA ALA A 61 9.60 1.40 -5.04
C ALA A 61 8.79 2.64 -4.65
N LEU A 62 7.50 2.69 -4.98
CA LEU A 62 6.62 3.79 -4.61
C LEU A 62 6.38 3.86 -3.10
N ASN A 63 6.18 2.71 -2.43
CA ASN A 63 5.97 2.65 -0.99
C ASN A 63 7.24 2.95 -0.17
N SER A 64 8.42 2.75 -0.76
CA SER A 64 9.72 3.03 -0.14
C SER A 64 10.25 4.42 -0.46
N ARG A 65 9.54 5.20 -1.27
CA ARG A 65 9.94 6.57 -1.61
C ARG A 65 9.87 7.46 -0.36
N SER A 66 10.97 8.17 -0.10
CA SER A 66 11.06 9.16 0.98
C SER A 66 10.06 10.30 0.76
N LEU A 67 9.31 10.63 1.81
CA LEU A 67 8.37 11.76 1.88
C LEU A 67 8.94 12.93 2.69
N TYR A 68 9.54 12.65 3.84
CA TYR A 68 10.02 13.66 4.77
C TYR A 68 11.19 13.14 5.63
N PRO A 69 12.26 13.93 5.87
CA PRO A 69 13.35 13.52 6.76
C PRO A 69 12.84 13.37 8.20
N MET A 70 13.21 12.30 8.90
CA MET A 70 12.71 12.05 10.27
C MET A 70 13.41 12.89 11.34
N SER A 71 14.58 13.46 11.01
CA SER A 71 15.43 14.23 11.90
C SER A 71 15.94 15.49 11.21
N SER A 72 16.34 16.48 12.01
CA SER A 72 17.04 17.68 11.55
C SER A 72 18.56 17.49 11.50
N ASP A 73 19.08 16.35 11.99
CA ASP A 73 20.50 16.03 11.94
C ASP A 73 20.95 15.77 10.48
N PRO A 74 21.90 16.55 9.94
CA PRO A 74 22.43 16.33 8.59
C PRO A 74 23.10 14.98 8.37
N HIS A 75 23.46 14.25 9.43
CA HIS A 75 24.03 12.91 9.37
C HIS A 75 22.99 11.79 9.43
N ASP A 76 21.74 12.10 9.75
CA ASP A 76 20.65 11.14 9.76
C ASP A 76 20.00 11.05 8.38
N ILE A 77 20.26 9.93 7.69
CA ILE A 77 19.68 9.64 6.37
C ILE A 77 18.29 8.98 6.47
N SER A 78 17.75 8.81 7.67
CA SER A 78 16.43 8.21 7.85
C SER A 78 15.33 9.18 7.38
N ALA A 79 14.38 8.63 6.63
CA ALA A 79 13.26 9.38 6.13
C ALA A 79 11.98 8.56 6.22
N LEU A 80 10.88 9.27 6.51
CA LEU A 80 9.55 8.72 6.52
C LEU A 80 9.17 8.35 5.09
N THR A 81 8.85 7.08 4.87
CA THR A 81 8.27 6.62 3.61
C THR A 81 6.76 6.45 3.73
N SER A 82 6.06 6.45 2.59
CA SER A 82 4.61 6.19 2.56
C SER A 82 4.25 4.86 3.24
N GLY A 83 5.04 3.81 3.00
CA GLY A 83 4.85 2.52 3.64
C GLY A 83 5.01 2.58 5.15
N GLN A 84 6.06 3.26 5.65
CA GLN A 84 6.27 3.43 7.08
C GLN A 84 5.13 4.20 7.76
N GLN A 85 4.67 5.28 7.13
CA GLN A 85 3.53 6.05 7.61
C GLN A 85 2.28 5.17 7.73
N TYR A 86 1.99 4.35 6.71
CA TYR A 86 0.87 3.42 6.71
C TYR A 86 0.94 2.41 7.86
N TYR A 87 2.08 1.72 8.03
CA TYR A 87 2.25 0.75 9.11
C TYR A 87 2.15 1.40 10.49
N SER A 88 2.72 2.59 10.68
CA SER A 88 2.62 3.33 11.94
C SER A 88 1.17 3.67 12.30
N LEU A 89 0.40 4.18 11.33
CA LEU A 89 -1.02 4.50 11.51
C LEU A 89 -1.86 3.26 11.83
N LEU A 90 -1.62 2.15 11.14
CA LEU A 90 -2.28 0.88 11.44
C LEU A 90 -1.98 0.39 12.86
N SER A 91 -0.71 0.38 13.26
CA SER A 91 -0.31 -0.03 14.62
C SER A 91 -0.95 0.86 15.68
N SER A 92 -1.01 2.18 15.45
CA SER A 92 -1.66 3.11 16.36
C SER A 92 -3.18 2.90 16.47
N THR A 93 -3.85 2.63 15.33
CA THR A 93 -5.30 2.38 15.27
C THR A 93 -5.66 1.05 15.94
N ILE A 94 -4.85 0.02 15.71
CA ILE A 94 -5.00 -1.30 16.34
C ILE A 94 -4.81 -1.18 17.87
N SER A 95 -3.78 -0.46 18.31
CA SER A 95 -3.54 -0.18 19.73
C SER A 95 -4.67 0.63 20.37
N TRP A 96 -5.17 1.67 19.70
CA TRP A 96 -6.33 2.46 20.16
C TRP A 96 -7.61 1.61 20.26
N SER A 97 -7.78 0.62 19.36
CA SER A 97 -8.90 -0.32 19.40
C SER A 97 -8.79 -1.40 20.49
N GLY A 98 -7.76 -1.35 21.35
CA GLY A 98 -7.57 -2.31 22.45
C GLY A 98 -7.11 -3.71 22.02
N ARG A 99 -6.77 -3.91 20.73
CA ARG A 99 -6.13 -5.14 20.23
C ARG A 99 -4.62 -4.98 20.31
N THR A 100 -3.99 -5.34 21.42
CA THR A 100 -2.52 -5.35 21.48
C THR A 100 -1.98 -6.56 20.72
N VAL A 101 -1.12 -6.33 19.73
CA VAL A 101 -0.23 -7.40 19.22
C VAL A 101 0.84 -7.58 20.29
N ASN A 102 0.71 -8.64 21.09
CA ASN A 102 1.68 -8.91 22.15
C ASN A 102 3.04 -9.25 21.50
N ASN A 103 4.11 -8.59 21.94
CA ASN A 103 5.46 -8.75 21.41
C ASN A 103 6.07 -10.17 21.59
N ASP A 104 5.36 -11.08 22.26
CA ASP A 104 5.78 -12.46 22.48
C ASP A 104 5.33 -13.43 21.37
N THR A 105 4.54 -12.99 20.37
CA THR A 105 4.26 -13.83 19.19
C THR A 105 5.43 -13.73 18.21
N PRO A 106 6.13 -14.85 17.90
CA PRO A 106 7.20 -14.84 16.90
C PRO A 106 6.66 -14.34 15.56
N ARG A 107 7.42 -13.44 14.91
CA ARG A 107 7.10 -12.94 13.57
C ARG A 107 6.83 -14.15 12.66
N PRO A 108 5.61 -14.29 12.09
CA PRO A 108 5.35 -15.41 11.20
C PRO A 108 6.32 -15.32 10.02
N SER A 109 6.98 -16.43 9.70
CA SER A 109 7.83 -16.53 8.51
C SER A 109 6.97 -16.23 7.27
N ARG A 110 7.59 -15.69 6.21
CA ARG A 110 6.93 -15.29 4.94
C ARG A 110 5.96 -16.34 4.38
N THR A 111 6.21 -17.62 4.68
CA THR A 111 5.39 -18.77 4.27
C THR A 111 4.04 -18.86 5.03
N ALA A 112 3.94 -18.31 6.24
CA ALA A 112 2.73 -18.35 7.06
C ALA A 112 1.74 -17.20 6.76
N GLU A 113 2.23 -16.02 6.31
CA GLU A 113 1.34 -14.92 5.89
C GLU A 113 0.50 -15.28 4.66
N ILE A 114 1.07 -16.07 3.72
CA ILE A 114 0.38 -16.47 2.50
C ILE A 114 -0.76 -17.48 2.77
N ASN A 115 -0.61 -18.32 3.80
CA ASN A 115 -1.62 -19.34 4.13
C ASN A 115 -2.79 -18.78 4.96
N ASN A 116 -2.57 -17.72 5.76
CA ASN A 116 -3.63 -17.10 6.55
C ASN A 116 -4.60 -16.22 5.76
N LEU A 117 -4.30 -15.91 4.49
CA LEU A 117 -5.23 -15.23 3.57
C LEU A 117 -6.09 -16.21 2.75
N ARG A 118 -5.96 -17.53 2.95
CA ARG A 118 -6.75 -18.55 2.24
C ARG A 118 -7.77 -19.32 3.10
N ILE A 119 -7.95 -18.96 4.37
CA ILE A 119 -8.96 -19.60 5.23
C ILE A 119 -9.84 -18.52 5.90
N SER A 120 -10.66 -17.87 5.08
CA SER A 120 -11.93 -17.26 5.52
C SER A 120 -12.91 -17.28 4.36
N ASN A 121 -13.20 -18.49 3.86
CA ASN A 121 -14.34 -18.76 2.99
C ASN A 121 -14.57 -20.29 2.92
N VAL A 122 -14.90 -20.91 4.05
CA VAL A 122 -15.74 -22.12 4.11
C VAL A 122 -16.50 -22.09 5.46
N MET A 123 -17.83 -22.12 5.34
CA MET A 123 -18.90 -22.01 6.34
C MET A 123 -19.28 -20.60 6.80
#